data_AF-A0A3P5YLA6-F1
#
_entry.id   AF-A0A3P5YLA6-F1
#
_cell.length_a   1.000
_cell.length_b   1.000
_cell.length_c   1.000
_cell.angle_alpha   90.00
_cell.angle_beta   90.00
_cell.angle_gamma   90.00
#
_symmetry.space_group_name_H-M   'P 1'
#
loop_
_entity.id
_entity.type
_entity.pdbx_description
1 polymer ?
#
loop_
_entity_poly.entity_id
_entity_poly.type
_entity_poly.pdbx_seq_one_letter_code
_entity_poly.pdbx_strand_id
1 'polypeptide(L)' 'MVEGKSHEECLRFATAAASLCVQVKGAIPSMPDQTSVMKLLESSI' A
#
# COMPACT_ATOMS: atom_id res chain seq x y z
N MET A 1 -3.35 10.70 3.90
CA MET A 1 -3.50 11.58 5.07
C MET A 1 -2.82 12.93 4.83
N VAL A 2 -1.53 12.99 4.49
CA VAL A 2 -0.88 14.26 4.04
C VAL A 2 -1.29 14.67 2.61
N GLU A 3 -1.60 13.69 1.75
CA GLU A 3 -2.05 13.91 0.36
C GLU A 3 -3.54 14.31 0.24
N GLY A 4 -4.21 14.66 1.33
CA GLY A 4 -5.61 15.12 1.29
C GLY A 4 -6.68 14.06 0.98
N LYS A 5 -6.32 12.78 0.87
CA LYS A 5 -7.27 11.68 0.65
C LYS A 5 -8.23 11.45 1.83
N SER A 6 -9.39 10.88 1.54
CA SER A 6 -10.35 10.47 2.57
C SER A 6 -9.78 9.40 3.52
N HIS A 7 -10.38 9.24 4.70
CA HIS A 7 -9.97 8.21 5.66
C HIS A 7 -10.07 6.80 5.07
N GLU A 8 -11.13 6.51 4.32
CA GLU A 8 -11.33 5.23 3.66
C GLU A 8 -10.21 4.92 2.65
N GLU A 9 -9.89 5.87 1.78
CA GLU A 9 -8.79 5.73 0.82
C GLU A 9 -7.43 5.57 1.52
N CYS A 10 -7.22 6.28 2.63
CA CYS A 10 -6.00 6.13 3.42
C CYS A 10 -5.86 4.72 3.99
N LEU A 11 -6.95 4.18 4.54
CA LEU A 11 -6.97 2.81 5.08
C LEU A 11 -6.78 1.77 3.96
N ARG A 12 -7.42 1.98 2.81
CA ARG A 12 -7.27 1.09 1.65
C ARG A 12 -5.83 1.06 1.15
N PHE A 13 -5.20 2.23 1.04
CA PHE A 13 -3.79 2.36 0.67
C PHE A 13 -2.86 1.71 1.70
N ALA A 14 -3.07 1.98 2.99
CA ALA A 14 -2.26 1.40 4.06
C ALA A 14 -2.36 -0.14 4.08
N THR A 15 -3.56 -0.67 3.88
CA THR A 15 -3.80 -2.12 3.81
C THR A 15 -3.09 -2.75 2.62
N ALA A 16 -3.16 -2.13 1.44
CA ALA A 16 -2.46 -2.61 0.25
C ALA A 16 -0.93 -2.58 0.43
N ALA A 17 -0.39 -1.49 0.99
CA ALA A 17 1.04 -1.39 1.29
C ALA A 17 1.50 -2.44 2.31
N ALA A 18 0.73 -2.67 3.39
CA ALA A 18 1.02 -3.70 4.37
C ALA A 18 0.95 -5.11 3.78
N SER A 19 -0.03 -5.37 2.92
CA SER A 19 -0.19 -6.65 2.20
C SER A 19 1.02 -7.00 1.34
N LEU A 20 1.62 -6.00 0.67
CA LEU A 20 2.86 -6.18 -0.08
C LEU A 20 4.08 -6.36 0.85
N CYS A 21 4.14 -5.56 1.91
CA CYS A 21 5.26 -5.56 2.87
C CYS A 21 5.50 -6.93 3.52
N VAL A 22 4.46 -7.70 3.80
CA VAL A 22 4.60 -9.03 4.44
C VAL A 22 5.07 -10.14 3.49
N GLN A 23 5.14 -9.88 2.19
CA GLN A 23 5.54 -10.89 1.19
C GLN A 23 7.06 -11.01 1.02
N VAL A 24 7.83 -10.05 1.55
CA VAL A 24 9.29 -10.00 1.44
C VAL A 24 9.92 -9.94 2.84
N LYS A 25 11.04 -10.64 3.03
CA LYS A 25 11.75 -10.63 4.31
C LYS A 25 12.50 -9.31 4.54
N GLY A 26 12.41 -8.78 5.76
CA GLY A 26 13.17 -7.63 6.25
C GLY A 26 12.42 -6.31 6.06
N ALA A 27 12.54 -5.39 7.02
CA ALA A 27 11.67 -4.21 7.10
C ALA A 27 11.86 -3.18 5.98
N ILE A 28 13.06 -2.60 5.85
CA ILE A 28 13.35 -1.63 4.78
C ILE A 28 13.27 -2.29 3.39
N PRO A 29 13.83 -3.49 3.17
CA PRO A 29 13.76 -4.14 1.87
C PRO A 29 12.35 -4.54 1.43
N SER A 30 11.41 -4.72 2.36
CA SER A 30 10.03 -5.10 2.04
C SER A 30 9.10 -3.90 1.82
N MET A 31 9.55 -2.68 2.10
CA MET A 31 8.75 -1.48 1.90
C MET A 31 8.40 -1.34 0.41
N PRO A 32 7.10 -1.38 0.02
CA PRO A 32 6.71 -1.32 -1.37
C PRO A 32 6.85 0.11 -1.92
N ASP A 33 7.13 0.22 -3.22
CA ASP A 33 7.03 1.50 -3.94
C ASP A 33 5.55 1.85 -4.23
N GLN A 34 5.28 3.14 -4.45
CA GLN A 34 3.92 3.65 -4.69
C GLN A 34 3.24 2.97 -5.89
N THR A 35 3.98 2.66 -6.95
CA THR A 35 3.42 2.06 -8.17
C THR A 35 2.88 0.67 -7.90
N SER A 36 3.63 -0.14 -7.13
CA SER A 36 3.20 -1.47 -6.72
C SER A 36 1.94 -1.44 -5.87
N VAL A 37 1.82 -0.47 -4.95
CA VAL A 37 0.61 -0.30 -4.12
C VAL A 37 -0.60 0.07 -4.98
N MET A 38 -0.44 1.00 -5.91
CA MET A 38 -1.52 1.43 -6.82
C MET A 38 -1.98 0.30 -7.74
N LYS A 39 -1.04 -0.47 -8.31
CA LYS A 39 -1.37 -1.64 -9.13
C LYS A 39 -2.19 -2.67 -8.37
N LEU A 40 -1.88 -2.92 -7.10
CA LEU A 40 -2.65 -3.84 -6.25
C LEU A 40 -4.07 -3.31 -5.99
N LEU A 41 -4.21 -2.00 -5.74
CA LEU A 41 -5.51 -1.35 -5.52
C LEU A 41 -6.41 -1.42 -6.75
N GLU A 42 -5.86 -1.18 -7.95
CA GLU A 42 -6.56 -1.29 -9.22
C GLU A 42 -6.98 -2.74 -9.54
N SER A 43 -6.19 -3.72 -9.08
CA SER A 43 -6.48 -5.15 -9.27
C SER A 43 -7.47 -5.72 -8.23
N SER A 44 -7.75 -4.99 -7.15
CA SER A 44 -8.64 -5.40 -6.05
C SER A 44 -10.01 -4.72 -6.15
N ILE A 45 -10.44 -4.42 -7.38
CA ILE A 45 -11.75 -3.88 -7.77
C ILE A 45 -12.39 -4.86 -8.75
#